data_AF-A0A4Y2WZX7-F1
#
_entry.id   AF-A0A4Y2WZX7-F1
#
_cell.length_a   1.000
_cell.length_b   1.000
_cell.length_c   1.000
_cell.angle_alpha   90.00
_cell.angle_beta   90.00
_cell.angle_gamma   90.00
#
_symmetry.space_group_name_H-M   'P 1'
#
loop_
_entity.id
_entity.type
_entity.pdbx_description
1 polymer ?
#
loop_
_entity_poly.entity_id
_entity_poly.type
_entity_poly.pdbx_seq_one_letter_code
_entity_poly.pdbx_strand_id
1 'polypeptide(L)'
;MKTFCGIMDLYPPVSQNSYELICRRVNAASKNVAIQSMKKAADEEVVAVNSTDITVSGDGTWKTRGHTSQIGVCTVIGADTGKVIDVEVLSKACKGCSRWKGPRVGSAFKKWHARHSQVCTKNHIGSSGKMEGDGMVKLFQRSESERGVRYLNYIGDGDSSTFLSISACHPYGENVPLSKVECVGHVQKRMGSRLRKLKKKCGSKKLYDKKTISGKGRLTDNIIDQLSVFYGNAIRQHSNSVKDMRNAVWAIYFHMRSTDNEPLHSFCPAGETSWCKYNQAVSKGTAETFHHKNSLPPAVMDAIKPIFNSLSHPELLNRCLGAYTQNTNESLNSVIWQICPKISGSGRRIAEIAVYESVVRFNEGRLGRLDIMKELELCISNNAISSHKKADIRRIKQGDRRAQQNTIEKRRERRRAKALVDSKLSKKEGLTYEAGGF
;
A
#
# COMPACT_ATOMS: atom_id res chain seq x y z
N MET A 1 -9.57 13.17 -39.59
CA MET A 1 -9.67 11.78 -39.08
C MET A 1 -10.70 10.95 -39.84
N LYS A 2 -11.97 11.37 -39.98
CA LYS A 2 -12.96 10.66 -40.82
C LYS A 2 -12.51 10.49 -42.28
N THR A 3 -12.01 11.56 -42.90
CA THR A 3 -11.46 11.54 -44.26
C THR A 3 -10.27 10.57 -44.38
N PHE A 4 -9.36 10.58 -43.41
CA PHE A 4 -8.23 9.64 -43.36
C PHE A 4 -8.70 8.19 -43.22
N CYS A 5 -9.64 7.90 -42.31
CA CYS A 5 -10.20 6.55 -42.17
C CYS A 5 -10.87 6.09 -43.46
N GLY A 6 -11.62 6.96 -44.15
CA GLY A 6 -12.22 6.64 -45.45
C GLY A 6 -11.19 6.37 -46.54
N ILE A 7 -10.09 7.13 -46.59
CA ILE A 7 -8.98 6.90 -47.54
C ILE A 7 -8.25 5.58 -47.24
N MET A 8 -8.12 5.21 -45.97
CA MET A 8 -7.38 4.03 -45.51
C MET A 8 -8.25 2.77 -45.38
N ASP A 9 -9.50 2.80 -45.84
CA ASP A 9 -10.50 1.74 -45.67
C ASP A 9 -10.64 1.24 -44.21
N LEU A 10 -10.56 2.18 -43.27
CA LEU A 10 -10.75 1.95 -41.85
C LEU A 10 -12.15 2.39 -41.42
N TYR A 11 -12.72 1.68 -40.43
CA TYR A 11 -13.95 2.12 -39.80
C TYR A 11 -13.83 3.56 -39.27
N PRO A 12 -14.87 4.40 -39.48
CA PRO A 12 -14.84 5.77 -39.00
C PRO A 12 -14.74 5.81 -37.47
N PRO A 13 -14.12 6.84 -36.89
CA PRO A 13 -14.05 7.00 -35.45
C PRO A 13 -15.46 7.00 -34.84
N VAL A 14 -15.64 6.25 -33.75
CA VAL A 14 -16.90 6.22 -33.00
C VAL A 14 -17.32 7.64 -32.62
N SER A 15 -18.60 7.96 -32.80
CA SER A 15 -19.13 9.24 -32.35
C SER A 15 -18.95 9.40 -30.83
N GLN A 16 -18.86 10.64 -30.34
CA GLN A 16 -18.76 10.90 -28.90
C GLN A 16 -19.94 10.27 -28.12
N ASN A 17 -21.15 10.34 -28.69
CA ASN A 17 -22.35 9.77 -28.07
C ASN A 17 -22.26 8.24 -28.00
N SER A 18 -21.85 7.59 -29.08
CA SER A 18 -21.65 6.13 -29.12
C SER A 18 -20.56 5.70 -28.13
N TYR A 19 -19.43 6.42 -28.08
CA TYR A 19 -18.36 6.17 -27.13
C TYR A 19 -18.83 6.26 -25.68
N GLU A 20 -19.60 7.30 -25.34
CA GLU A 20 -20.13 7.48 -23.99
C GLU A 20 -21.14 6.39 -23.61
N LEU A 21 -21.95 5.93 -24.57
CA LEU A 21 -22.89 4.82 -24.37
C LEU A 21 -22.13 3.51 -24.12
N ILE A 22 -21.10 3.21 -24.93
CA ILE A 22 -20.24 2.05 -24.75
C ILE A 22 -19.57 2.10 -23.37
N CYS A 23 -19.01 3.25 -22.98
CA CYS A 23 -18.39 3.41 -21.66
C CYS A 23 -19.40 3.17 -20.52
N ARG A 24 -20.67 3.56 -20.67
CA ARG A 24 -21.70 3.28 -19.66
C ARG A 24 -21.98 1.78 -19.56
N ARG A 25 -22.15 1.09 -20.70
CA ARG A 25 -22.37 -0.37 -20.73
C ARG A 25 -21.20 -1.14 -20.13
N VAL A 26 -19.98 -0.80 -20.55
CA VAL A 26 -18.75 -1.41 -20.00
C VAL A 26 -18.64 -1.15 -18.50
N ASN A 27 -18.90 0.08 -18.04
CA ASN A 27 -18.84 0.39 -16.62
C ASN A 27 -19.86 -0.39 -15.79
N ALA A 28 -21.10 -0.51 -16.26
CA ALA A 28 -22.14 -1.30 -15.59
C ALA A 28 -21.76 -2.78 -15.52
N ALA A 29 -21.35 -3.37 -16.65
CA ALA A 29 -20.95 -4.77 -16.71
C ALA A 29 -19.73 -5.06 -15.81
N SER A 30 -18.69 -4.24 -15.91
CA SER A 30 -17.50 -4.37 -15.05
C SER A 30 -17.85 -4.22 -13.57
N LYS A 31 -18.75 -3.29 -13.21
CA LYS A 31 -19.20 -3.10 -11.83
C LYS A 31 -19.94 -4.34 -11.31
N ASN A 32 -20.87 -4.90 -12.09
CA ASN A 32 -21.63 -6.08 -11.68
C ASN A 32 -20.70 -7.25 -11.38
N VAL A 33 -19.78 -7.57 -12.31
CA VAL A 33 -18.83 -8.66 -12.13
C VAL A 33 -17.85 -8.39 -10.98
N ALA A 34 -17.39 -7.14 -10.82
CA ALA A 34 -16.53 -6.77 -9.71
C ALA A 34 -17.23 -6.93 -8.35
N ILE A 35 -18.51 -6.57 -8.23
CA ILE A 35 -19.30 -6.77 -7.01
C ILE A 35 -19.37 -8.26 -6.65
N GLN A 36 -19.64 -9.13 -7.61
CA GLN A 36 -19.70 -10.58 -7.36
C GLN A 36 -18.33 -11.13 -6.94
N SER A 37 -17.25 -10.72 -7.61
CA SER A 37 -15.90 -11.11 -7.23
C SER A 37 -15.51 -10.61 -5.83
N MET A 38 -15.94 -9.41 -5.46
CA MET A 38 -15.71 -8.83 -4.12
C MET A 38 -16.49 -9.54 -3.02
N LYS A 39 -17.74 -9.96 -3.28
CA LYS A 39 -18.52 -10.79 -2.35
C LYS A 39 -17.87 -12.15 -2.12
N LYS A 40 -17.51 -12.83 -3.21
CA LYS A 40 -16.75 -14.09 -3.13
C LYS A 40 -15.43 -13.93 -2.38
N ALA A 41 -14.71 -12.83 -2.59
CA ALA A 41 -13.49 -12.54 -1.84
C ALA A 41 -13.74 -12.36 -0.33
N ALA A 42 -14.87 -11.73 0.05
CA ALA A 42 -15.27 -11.64 1.45
C ALA A 42 -15.55 -13.03 2.03
N ASP A 43 -16.32 -13.87 1.34
CA ASP A 43 -16.63 -15.24 1.78
C ASP A 43 -15.35 -16.09 1.96
N GLU A 44 -14.41 -15.99 1.03
CA GLU A 44 -13.11 -16.68 1.14
C GLU A 44 -12.28 -16.19 2.34
N GLU A 45 -12.33 -14.88 2.65
CA GLU A 45 -11.68 -14.32 3.83
C GLU A 45 -12.33 -14.86 5.12
N VAL A 46 -13.66 -14.93 5.17
CA VAL A 46 -14.40 -15.52 6.29
C VAL A 46 -14.00 -16.97 6.52
N VAL A 47 -13.85 -17.76 5.45
CA VAL A 47 -13.38 -19.15 5.55
C VAL A 47 -11.93 -19.22 6.03
N ALA A 48 -11.05 -18.32 5.57
CA ALA A 48 -9.65 -18.30 5.97
C ALA A 48 -9.45 -17.97 7.46
N VAL A 49 -10.26 -17.07 8.00
CA VAL A 49 -10.18 -16.60 9.40
C VAL A 49 -11.15 -17.33 10.33
N ASN A 50 -12.13 -18.05 9.76
CA ASN A 50 -13.27 -18.65 10.48
C ASN A 50 -14.06 -17.61 11.30
N SER A 51 -14.30 -16.43 10.72
CA SER A 51 -14.97 -15.29 11.38
C SER A 51 -15.51 -14.30 10.34
N THR A 52 -16.66 -13.68 10.62
CA THR A 52 -17.17 -12.52 9.86
C THR A 52 -16.50 -11.21 10.25
N ASP A 53 -15.74 -11.21 11.35
CA ASP A 53 -14.92 -10.11 11.82
C ASP A 53 -13.50 -10.31 11.31
N ILE A 54 -13.14 -9.54 10.29
CA ILE A 54 -11.92 -9.77 9.51
C ILE A 54 -10.91 -8.65 9.70
N THR A 55 -9.66 -8.98 9.38
CA THR A 55 -8.57 -8.02 9.25
C THR A 55 -8.46 -7.55 7.82
N VAL A 56 -8.45 -6.23 7.62
CA VAL A 56 -8.36 -5.66 6.27
C VAL A 56 -7.26 -4.64 6.16
N SER A 57 -6.68 -4.54 4.98
CA SER A 57 -5.82 -3.45 4.61
C SER A 57 -6.56 -2.43 3.76
N GLY A 58 -6.57 -1.18 4.23
CA GLY A 58 -7.06 -0.05 3.46
C GLY A 58 -5.92 0.75 2.84
N ASP A 59 -6.15 1.26 1.64
CA ASP A 59 -5.26 2.22 1.00
C ASP A 59 -6.01 3.20 0.09
N GLY A 60 -5.45 4.41 -0.02
CA GLY A 60 -5.92 5.47 -0.91
C GLY A 60 -4.94 5.71 -2.05
N THR A 61 -5.43 5.84 -3.28
CA THR A 61 -4.60 6.24 -4.42
C THR A 61 -5.27 7.28 -5.31
N TRP A 62 -4.47 8.18 -5.88
CA TRP A 62 -4.93 9.28 -6.72
C TRP A 62 -4.53 9.15 -8.18
N LYS A 63 -5.40 9.64 -9.06
CA LYS A 63 -5.21 9.63 -10.51
C LYS A 63 -4.03 10.49 -10.96
N THR A 64 -3.82 11.63 -10.32
CA THR A 64 -2.65 12.50 -10.55
C THR A 64 -1.85 12.59 -9.27
N ARG A 65 -0.54 12.84 -9.36
CA ARG A 65 0.30 13.00 -8.15
C ARG A 65 -0.04 14.33 -7.45
N GLY A 66 0.05 14.34 -6.12
CA GLY A 66 -0.17 15.54 -5.29
C GLY A 66 -1.62 15.80 -4.85
N HIS A 67 -1.78 16.72 -3.88
CA HIS A 67 -3.07 17.06 -3.25
C HIS A 67 -4.07 17.80 -4.15
N THR A 68 -3.76 17.97 -5.44
CA THR A 68 -4.62 18.62 -6.44
C THR A 68 -5.45 17.64 -7.26
N SER A 69 -5.30 16.32 -7.02
CA SER A 69 -5.97 15.33 -7.82
C SER A 69 -7.49 15.40 -7.74
N GLN A 70 -8.13 15.24 -8.89
CA GLN A 70 -9.57 15.34 -9.01
C GLN A 70 -10.29 14.02 -8.72
N ILE A 71 -9.57 12.90 -8.80
CA ILE A 71 -10.09 11.54 -8.66
C ILE A 71 -9.20 10.78 -7.68
N GLY A 72 -9.83 10.22 -6.65
CA GLY A 72 -9.23 9.30 -5.69
C GLY A 72 -9.93 7.94 -5.74
N VAL A 73 -9.21 6.89 -5.38
CA VAL A 73 -9.72 5.53 -5.25
C VAL A 73 -9.32 5.03 -3.87
N CYS A 74 -10.29 4.50 -3.13
CA CYS A 74 -10.07 3.81 -1.86
C CYS A 74 -10.31 2.33 -2.08
N THR A 75 -9.46 1.48 -1.50
CA THR A 75 -9.55 0.03 -1.66
C THR A 75 -9.38 -0.67 -0.31
N VAL A 76 -10.18 -1.71 -0.09
CA VAL A 76 -10.10 -2.61 1.06
C VAL A 76 -9.75 -4.00 0.55
N ILE A 77 -8.69 -4.58 1.11
CA ILE A 77 -8.16 -5.90 0.76
C ILE A 77 -8.14 -6.77 2.02
N GLY A 78 -8.60 -8.03 1.91
CA GLY A 78 -8.50 -9.02 2.98
C GLY A 78 -7.04 -9.32 3.33
N ALA A 79 -6.72 -9.38 4.62
CA ALA A 79 -5.35 -9.59 5.08
C ALA A 79 -4.86 -11.03 4.82
N ASP A 80 -5.75 -12.01 4.89
CA ASP A 80 -5.43 -13.44 4.83
C ASP A 80 -5.47 -13.97 3.40
N THR A 81 -6.49 -13.61 2.61
CA THR A 81 -6.58 -14.01 1.18
C THR A 81 -5.77 -13.09 0.27
N GLY A 82 -5.54 -11.84 0.68
CA GLY A 82 -4.95 -10.81 -0.18
C GLY A 82 -5.85 -10.39 -1.34
N LYS A 83 -7.15 -10.74 -1.33
CA LYS A 83 -8.10 -10.35 -2.38
C LYS A 83 -8.78 -9.02 -2.07
N VAL A 84 -9.19 -8.32 -3.12
CA VAL A 84 -9.92 -7.06 -2.99
C VAL A 84 -11.37 -7.34 -2.58
N ILE A 85 -11.80 -6.77 -1.47
CA ILE A 85 -13.13 -6.98 -0.88
C ILE A 85 -14.03 -5.78 -1.15
N ASP A 86 -13.48 -4.56 -1.18
CA ASP A 86 -14.28 -3.39 -1.49
C ASP A 86 -13.50 -2.23 -2.11
N VAL A 87 -14.18 -1.40 -2.89
CA VAL A 87 -13.58 -0.24 -3.59
C VAL A 87 -14.54 0.93 -3.70
N GLU A 88 -14.03 2.15 -3.55
CA GLU A 88 -14.80 3.38 -3.74
C GLU A 88 -14.02 4.36 -4.61
N VAL A 89 -14.67 4.87 -5.67
CA VAL A 89 -14.09 5.90 -6.54
C VAL A 89 -14.71 7.24 -6.24
N LEU A 90 -13.88 8.17 -5.79
CA LEU A 90 -14.27 9.53 -5.44
C LEU A 90 -13.80 10.52 -6.51
N SER A 91 -14.63 11.52 -6.78
CA SER A 91 -14.31 12.61 -7.68
C SER A 91 -14.84 13.92 -7.15
N LYS A 92 -13.98 14.94 -7.16
CA LYS A 92 -14.37 16.33 -6.85
C LYS A 92 -14.74 17.15 -8.10
N ALA A 93 -14.55 16.56 -9.28
CA ALA A 93 -14.79 17.20 -10.57
C ALA A 93 -16.00 16.61 -11.31
N CYS A 94 -16.73 17.49 -11.97
CA CYS A 94 -17.68 17.13 -13.00
C CYS A 94 -17.65 18.17 -14.12
N LYS A 95 -17.41 17.73 -15.36
CA LYS A 95 -17.41 18.62 -16.53
C LYS A 95 -18.77 19.30 -16.73
N GLY A 96 -19.87 18.61 -16.41
CA GLY A 96 -21.21 19.20 -16.45
C GLY A 96 -21.33 20.37 -15.47
N CYS A 97 -20.93 20.18 -14.21
CA CYS A 97 -20.87 21.27 -13.23
C CYS A 97 -19.96 22.43 -13.67
N SER A 98 -18.80 22.15 -14.27
CA SER A 98 -17.87 23.19 -14.72
C SER A 98 -18.37 23.99 -15.92
N ARG A 99 -19.29 23.42 -16.73
CA ARG A 99 -19.88 24.10 -17.89
C ARG A 99 -21.00 25.07 -17.53
N TRP A 100 -21.61 24.92 -16.34
CA TRP A 100 -22.63 25.86 -15.89
C TRP A 100 -21.99 27.22 -15.57
N LYS A 101 -22.33 28.24 -16.37
CA LYS A 101 -21.82 29.62 -16.23
C LYS A 101 -22.79 30.56 -15.52
N GLY A 102 -24.03 30.14 -15.27
CA GLY A 102 -25.04 30.97 -14.62
C GLY A 102 -24.88 31.03 -13.09
N PRO A 103 -25.65 31.89 -12.41
CA PRO A 103 -25.73 31.90 -10.96
C PRO A 103 -26.13 30.51 -10.42
N ARG A 104 -25.60 30.12 -9.27
CA ARG A 104 -25.96 28.85 -8.58
C ARG A 104 -27.19 29.02 -7.68
N VAL A 105 -28.11 29.87 -8.12
CA VAL A 105 -29.32 30.26 -7.40
C VAL A 105 -30.45 30.44 -8.41
N GLY A 106 -31.70 30.47 -7.93
CA GLY A 106 -32.88 30.69 -8.76
C GLY A 106 -33.42 29.44 -9.46
N SER A 107 -34.56 29.64 -10.14
CA SER A 107 -35.35 28.57 -10.76
C SER A 107 -34.63 27.88 -11.93
N ALA A 108 -33.84 28.63 -12.71
CA ALA A 108 -33.05 28.09 -13.83
C ALA A 108 -31.97 27.10 -13.35
N PHE A 109 -31.24 27.44 -12.27
CA PHE A 109 -30.26 26.52 -11.68
C PHE A 109 -30.95 25.30 -11.09
N LYS A 110 -32.07 25.45 -10.36
CA LYS A 110 -32.83 24.31 -9.81
C LYS A 110 -33.25 23.32 -10.92
N LYS A 111 -33.82 23.81 -12.02
CA LYS A 111 -34.21 22.97 -13.18
C LYS A 111 -33.01 22.28 -13.85
N TRP A 112 -31.89 22.97 -13.99
CA TRP A 112 -30.67 22.37 -14.54
C TRP A 112 -30.07 21.33 -13.58
N HIS A 113 -29.96 21.67 -12.29
CA HIS A 113 -29.37 20.81 -11.25
C HIS A 113 -30.20 19.53 -11.07
N ALA A 114 -31.53 19.62 -11.07
CA ALA A 114 -32.40 18.45 -11.01
C ALA A 114 -32.08 17.45 -12.13
N ARG A 115 -31.93 17.93 -13.38
CA ARG A 115 -31.53 17.09 -14.53
C ARG A 115 -30.08 16.60 -14.44
N HIS A 116 -29.16 17.46 -14.01
CA HIS A 116 -27.73 17.15 -13.98
C HIS A 116 -27.34 16.21 -12.83
N SER A 117 -28.02 16.29 -11.68
CA SER A 117 -27.72 15.51 -10.47
C SER A 117 -27.66 14.00 -10.75
N GLN A 118 -28.53 13.51 -11.64
CA GLN A 118 -28.61 12.11 -12.07
C GLN A 118 -27.38 11.62 -12.85
N VAL A 119 -26.62 12.55 -13.46
CA VAL A 119 -25.43 12.25 -14.27
C VAL A 119 -24.17 12.93 -13.73
N CYS A 120 -24.25 13.50 -12.52
CA CYS A 120 -23.16 14.22 -11.91
C CYS A 120 -22.06 13.24 -11.51
N THR A 121 -20.83 13.49 -11.98
CA THR A 121 -19.68 12.64 -11.63
C THR A 121 -19.01 13.07 -10.32
N LYS A 122 -19.40 14.21 -9.74
CA LYS A 122 -18.85 14.71 -8.48
C LYS A 122 -19.60 14.07 -7.31
N ASN A 123 -18.90 13.27 -6.50
CA ASN A 123 -19.42 12.63 -5.28
C ASN A 123 -18.57 12.94 -4.04
N HIS A 124 -17.60 13.84 -4.16
CA HIS A 124 -16.75 14.27 -3.06
C HIS A 124 -16.76 15.79 -2.90
N ILE A 125 -16.84 16.24 -1.65
CA ILE A 125 -16.76 17.64 -1.27
C ILE A 125 -15.57 17.79 -0.32
N GLY A 126 -14.62 18.65 -0.67
CA GLY A 126 -13.44 18.92 0.15
C GLY A 126 -12.12 18.75 -0.59
N SER A 127 -11.04 18.65 0.19
CA SER A 127 -9.68 18.46 -0.33
C SER A 127 -9.49 17.05 -0.89
N SER A 128 -8.46 16.88 -1.70
CA SER A 128 -8.12 15.57 -2.29
C SER A 128 -7.55 14.62 -1.24
N GLY A 129 -6.89 15.15 -0.20
CA GLY A 129 -6.43 14.36 0.95
C GLY A 129 -7.58 13.80 1.78
N LYS A 130 -8.72 14.50 1.87
CA LYS A 130 -9.90 14.02 2.59
C LYS A 130 -10.60 12.84 1.89
N MET A 131 -10.33 12.61 0.60
CA MET A 131 -10.95 11.50 -0.14
C MET A 131 -10.64 10.15 0.48
N GLU A 132 -9.45 9.94 1.02
CA GLU A 132 -9.10 8.65 1.63
C GLU A 132 -9.98 8.37 2.85
N GLY A 133 -10.03 9.30 3.82
CA GLY A 133 -10.88 9.17 5.01
C GLY A 133 -12.36 9.01 4.66
N ASP A 134 -12.91 9.91 3.83
CA ASP A 134 -14.33 9.87 3.44
C ASP A 134 -14.67 8.61 2.63
N GLY A 135 -13.74 8.13 1.81
CA GLY A 135 -13.90 6.89 1.05
C GLY A 135 -13.89 5.67 1.95
N MET A 136 -12.93 5.59 2.88
CA MET A 136 -12.88 4.47 3.84
C MET A 136 -14.11 4.43 4.75
N VAL A 137 -14.59 5.59 5.23
CA VAL A 137 -15.85 5.64 6.00
C VAL A 137 -17.00 4.99 5.24
N LYS A 138 -17.17 5.30 3.95
CA LYS A 138 -18.21 4.67 3.11
C LYS A 138 -18.04 3.16 2.97
N LEU A 139 -16.79 2.70 2.81
CA LEU A 139 -16.48 1.27 2.68
C LEU A 139 -16.81 0.51 3.97
N PHE A 140 -16.46 1.08 5.13
CA PHE A 140 -16.75 0.47 6.43
C PHE A 140 -18.25 0.44 6.72
N GLN A 141 -18.97 1.55 6.48
CA GLN A 141 -20.40 1.64 6.75
C GLN A 141 -21.27 0.67 5.93
N ARG A 142 -20.82 0.26 4.72
CA ARG A 142 -21.57 -0.67 3.86
C ARG A 142 -21.08 -2.11 3.92
N SER A 143 -20.01 -2.38 4.65
CA SER A 143 -19.35 -3.69 4.66
C SER A 143 -20.27 -4.82 5.13
N GLU A 144 -20.97 -4.64 6.25
CA GLU A 144 -21.85 -5.67 6.78
C GLU A 144 -23.03 -5.95 5.85
N SER A 145 -23.69 -4.90 5.34
CA SER A 145 -24.87 -5.03 4.49
C SER A 145 -24.57 -5.49 3.06
N GLU A 146 -23.45 -5.07 2.47
CA GLU A 146 -23.11 -5.39 1.08
C GLU A 146 -22.09 -6.52 0.90
N ARG A 147 -21.31 -6.84 1.93
CA ARG A 147 -20.23 -7.86 1.89
C ARG A 147 -20.39 -8.94 2.96
N GLY A 148 -21.31 -8.78 3.93
CA GLY A 148 -21.56 -9.79 4.96
C GLY A 148 -20.48 -9.89 6.04
N VAL A 149 -19.59 -8.89 6.13
CA VAL A 149 -18.42 -8.91 7.03
C VAL A 149 -18.21 -7.56 7.70
N ARG A 150 -17.59 -7.57 8.89
CA ARG A 150 -17.15 -6.38 9.61
C ARG A 150 -15.62 -6.28 9.56
N TYR A 151 -15.13 -5.09 9.25
CA TYR A 151 -13.70 -4.78 9.16
C TYR A 151 -13.19 -4.33 10.54
N LEU A 152 -12.95 -5.25 11.47
CA LEU A 152 -12.57 -4.86 12.85
C LEU A 152 -11.11 -4.43 12.97
N ASN A 153 -10.19 -5.09 12.27
CA ASN A 153 -8.77 -4.78 12.33
C ASN A 153 -8.34 -4.04 11.06
N TYR A 154 -7.89 -2.80 11.21
CA TYR A 154 -7.49 -1.95 10.09
C TYR A 154 -5.97 -1.84 9.96
N ILE A 155 -5.43 -2.36 8.85
CA ILE A 155 -4.03 -2.21 8.45
C ILE A 155 -3.91 -0.98 7.55
N GLY A 156 -3.40 0.11 8.13
CA GLY A 156 -3.13 1.37 7.43
C GLY A 156 -1.68 1.82 7.55
N ASP A 157 -1.33 2.89 6.84
CA ASP A 157 -0.07 3.59 7.09
C ASP A 157 -0.09 4.29 8.46
N GLY A 158 1.07 4.72 8.92
CA GLY A 158 1.26 5.41 10.20
C GLY A 158 0.44 6.69 10.35
N ASP A 159 -0.04 7.28 9.25
CA ASP A 159 -0.90 8.46 9.27
C ASP A 159 -2.28 8.11 9.86
N SER A 160 -2.55 8.72 11.00
CA SER A 160 -3.67 8.38 11.87
C SER A 160 -5.02 8.92 11.39
N SER A 161 -5.05 9.85 10.42
CA SER A 161 -6.27 10.58 10.05
C SER A 161 -7.37 9.68 9.48
N THR A 162 -7.02 8.72 8.60
CA THR A 162 -7.97 7.78 8.02
C THR A 162 -8.57 6.88 9.11
N PHE A 163 -7.74 6.26 9.95
CA PHE A 163 -8.22 5.42 11.05
C PHE A 163 -9.10 6.20 12.04
N LEU A 164 -8.69 7.41 12.41
CA LEU A 164 -9.50 8.27 13.30
C LEU A 164 -10.86 8.61 12.68
N SER A 165 -10.92 8.86 11.36
CA SER A 165 -12.17 9.17 10.67
C SER A 165 -13.14 7.98 10.66
N ILE A 166 -12.61 6.76 10.47
CA ILE A 166 -13.43 5.54 10.50
C ILE A 166 -13.85 5.21 11.95
N SER A 167 -12.93 5.31 12.90
CA SER A 167 -13.23 5.03 14.32
C SER A 167 -14.32 5.95 14.86
N ALA A 168 -14.29 7.24 14.50
CA ALA A 168 -15.25 8.23 14.98
C ALA A 168 -16.68 8.04 14.44
N CYS A 169 -16.87 7.26 13.37
CA CYS A 169 -18.22 7.00 12.83
C CYS A 169 -18.87 5.73 13.40
N HIS A 170 -18.18 4.99 14.28
CA HIS A 170 -18.66 3.76 14.92
C HIS A 170 -19.43 2.85 13.95
N PRO A 171 -18.79 2.37 12.86
CA PRO A 171 -19.49 1.74 11.73
C PRO A 171 -20.26 0.47 12.12
N TYR A 172 -19.91 -0.15 13.26
CA TYR A 172 -20.53 -1.37 13.79
C TYR A 172 -21.15 -1.15 15.19
N GLY A 173 -21.35 0.10 15.59
CA GLY A 173 -21.85 0.49 16.91
C GLY A 173 -20.76 0.77 17.95
N GLU A 174 -21.12 1.49 19.01
CA GLU A 174 -20.22 1.94 20.09
C GLU A 174 -19.54 0.76 20.83
N ASN A 175 -20.21 -0.39 20.89
CA ASN A 175 -19.71 -1.58 21.61
C ASN A 175 -18.73 -2.43 20.78
N VAL A 176 -18.46 -2.04 19.52
CA VAL A 176 -17.61 -2.81 18.59
C VAL A 176 -16.49 -1.91 18.08
N PRO A 177 -15.46 -1.62 18.92
CA PRO A 177 -14.40 -0.70 18.56
C PRO A 177 -13.45 -1.30 17.51
N LEU A 178 -12.92 -0.44 16.64
CA LEU A 178 -11.93 -0.82 15.65
C LEU A 178 -10.54 -0.89 16.26
N SER A 179 -9.75 -1.86 15.80
CA SER A 179 -8.35 -2.03 16.20
C SER A 179 -7.41 -1.61 15.08
N LYS A 180 -6.43 -0.76 15.40
CA LYS A 180 -5.38 -0.36 14.45
C LYS A 180 -4.27 -1.39 14.43
N VAL A 181 -3.96 -1.91 13.24
CA VAL A 181 -2.82 -2.78 12.96
C VAL A 181 -1.78 -1.99 12.14
N GLU A 182 -0.51 -2.16 12.47
CA GLU A 182 0.59 -1.45 11.82
C GLU A 182 1.23 -2.32 10.73
N CYS A 183 1.42 -1.73 9.55
CA CYS A 183 2.22 -2.35 8.49
C CYS A 183 3.69 -2.47 8.93
N VAL A 184 4.24 -3.69 8.97
CA VAL A 184 5.64 -3.91 9.37
C VAL A 184 6.61 -3.21 8.43
N GLY A 185 6.26 -3.08 7.14
CA GLY A 185 7.05 -2.31 6.18
C GLY A 185 7.16 -0.83 6.56
N HIS A 186 6.08 -0.22 7.06
CA HIS A 186 6.07 1.17 7.51
C HIS A 186 6.79 1.33 8.84
N VAL A 187 6.58 0.41 9.79
CA VAL A 187 7.31 0.38 11.07
C VAL A 187 8.81 0.21 10.83
N GLN A 188 9.21 -0.62 9.88
CA GLN A 188 10.60 -0.78 9.45
C GLN A 188 11.20 0.53 8.90
N LYS A 189 10.48 1.23 8.01
CA LYS A 189 10.90 2.53 7.47
C LYS A 189 11.03 3.58 8.60
N ARG A 190 10.14 3.54 9.60
CA ARG A 190 10.13 4.45 10.76
C ARG A 190 11.45 4.42 11.53
N MET A 191 12.06 3.25 11.72
CA MET A 191 13.40 3.11 12.33
C MET A 191 14.44 3.92 11.55
N GLY A 192 14.54 3.68 10.25
CA GLY A 192 15.50 4.38 9.39
C GLY A 192 15.27 5.89 9.34
N SER A 193 14.02 6.33 9.25
CA SER A 193 13.68 7.76 9.22
C SER A 193 14.03 8.46 10.54
N ARG A 194 13.74 7.85 11.70
CA ARG A 194 14.09 8.41 13.02
C ARG A 194 15.60 8.51 13.20
N LEU A 195 16.35 7.49 12.81
CA LEU A 195 17.82 7.51 12.88
C LEU A 195 18.43 8.58 11.97
N ARG A 196 17.93 8.74 10.74
CA ARG A 196 18.37 9.81 9.84
C ARG A 196 18.04 11.21 10.38
N LYS A 197 16.84 11.39 10.94
CA LYS A 197 16.43 12.65 11.58
C LYS A 197 17.32 12.98 12.78
N LEU A 198 17.64 11.99 13.61
CA LEU A 198 18.57 12.15 14.73
C LEU A 198 19.97 12.51 14.23
N LYS A 199 20.51 11.77 13.26
CA LYS A 199 21.81 12.06 12.63
C LYS A 199 21.88 13.51 12.12
N LYS A 200 20.84 13.98 11.42
CA LYS A 200 20.73 15.37 10.93
C LYS A 200 20.65 16.38 12.08
N LYS A 201 19.85 16.10 13.12
CA LYS A 201 19.70 16.96 14.31
C LYS A 201 20.99 17.10 15.10
N CYS A 202 21.75 16.01 15.22
CA CYS A 202 23.04 16.01 15.90
C CYS A 202 24.14 16.67 15.05
N GLY A 203 24.07 16.64 13.72
CA GLY A 203 24.93 17.43 12.83
C GLY A 203 26.41 17.40 13.23
N SER A 204 26.99 18.59 13.41
CA SER A 204 28.38 18.78 13.87
C SER A 204 28.55 18.75 15.39
N LYS A 205 27.48 18.53 16.17
CA LYS A 205 27.57 18.44 17.62
C LYS A 205 28.39 17.21 18.01
N LYS A 206 29.35 17.43 18.90
CA LYS A 206 30.16 16.37 19.49
C LYS A 206 29.36 15.68 20.59
N LEU A 207 29.43 14.35 20.63
CA LEU A 207 28.94 13.55 21.75
C LEU A 207 29.97 13.63 22.89
N TYR A 208 29.72 12.93 24.00
CA TYR A 208 30.61 12.96 25.17
C TYR A 208 32.01 12.40 24.88
N ASP A 209 32.17 11.60 23.82
CA ASP A 209 33.46 11.12 23.31
C ASP A 209 34.19 12.15 22.42
N LYS A 210 33.73 13.40 22.41
CA LYS A 210 34.26 14.52 21.61
C LYS A 210 34.22 14.30 20.09
N LYS A 211 33.47 13.30 19.60
CA LYS A 211 33.29 13.00 18.16
C LYS A 211 31.84 13.21 17.73
N THR A 212 31.61 13.44 16.45
CA THR A 212 30.26 13.60 15.88
C THR A 212 29.51 12.26 15.87
N ILE A 213 28.18 12.25 15.71
CA ILE A 213 27.40 11.00 15.66
C ILE A 213 27.69 10.17 14.39
N SER A 214 28.07 10.84 13.30
CA SER A 214 28.36 10.24 12.00
C SER A 214 29.86 10.12 11.73
N GLY A 215 30.24 9.34 10.70
CA GLY A 215 31.63 9.17 10.28
C GLY A 215 32.03 7.70 10.18
N LYS A 216 33.30 7.45 9.82
CA LYS A 216 33.84 6.08 9.71
C LYS A 216 33.73 5.37 11.08
N GLY A 217 33.15 4.17 11.07
CA GLY A 217 32.92 3.38 12.29
C GLY A 217 31.81 3.91 13.21
N ARG A 218 30.93 4.80 12.71
CA ARG A 218 29.82 5.40 13.49
C ARG A 218 28.50 5.29 12.72
N LEU A 219 27.50 6.11 13.04
CA LEU A 219 26.18 6.04 12.42
C LEU A 219 26.20 6.53 10.96
N THR A 220 26.53 5.63 10.03
CA THR A 220 26.50 5.85 8.58
C THR A 220 25.14 5.49 7.99
N ASP A 221 24.84 5.96 6.77
CA ASP A 221 23.57 5.61 6.11
C ASP A 221 23.45 4.10 5.84
N ASN A 222 24.56 3.43 5.53
CA ASN A 222 24.60 1.96 5.39
C ASN A 222 24.24 1.25 6.69
N ILE A 223 24.73 1.72 7.84
CA ILE A 223 24.38 1.17 9.15
C ILE A 223 22.91 1.45 9.46
N ILE A 224 22.38 2.63 9.14
CA ILE A 224 20.96 2.94 9.32
C ILE A 224 20.09 1.99 8.47
N ASP A 225 20.48 1.71 7.23
CA ASP A 225 19.78 0.76 6.37
C ASP A 225 19.81 -0.66 6.94
N GLN A 226 20.96 -1.11 7.45
CA GLN A 226 21.09 -2.41 8.11
C GLN A 226 20.21 -2.51 9.36
N LEU A 227 20.28 -1.53 10.26
CA LEU A 227 19.45 -1.47 11.47
C LEU A 227 17.96 -1.49 11.13
N SER A 228 17.56 -0.77 10.08
CA SER A 228 16.17 -0.79 9.62
C SER A 228 15.77 -2.19 9.14
N VAL A 229 16.60 -2.86 8.35
CA VAL A 229 16.33 -4.24 7.89
C VAL A 229 16.26 -5.22 9.05
N PHE A 230 17.23 -5.19 9.97
CA PHE A 230 17.25 -6.07 11.14
C PHE A 230 16.03 -5.87 12.01
N TYR A 231 15.65 -4.62 12.29
CA TYR A 231 14.46 -4.30 13.06
C TYR A 231 13.18 -4.86 12.42
N GLY A 232 13.02 -4.71 11.10
CA GLY A 232 11.88 -5.30 10.39
C GLY A 232 11.88 -6.83 10.42
N ASN A 233 13.05 -7.46 10.34
CA ASN A 233 13.17 -8.93 10.43
C ASN A 233 12.84 -9.44 11.83
N ALA A 234 13.30 -8.77 12.88
CA ALA A 234 12.98 -9.11 14.26
C ALA A 234 11.46 -9.15 14.50
N ILE A 235 10.72 -8.18 13.96
CA ILE A 235 9.25 -8.17 14.05
C ILE A 235 8.62 -9.34 13.27
N ARG A 236 9.07 -9.59 12.02
CA ARG A 236 8.49 -10.66 11.19
C ARG A 236 8.75 -12.06 11.73
N GLN A 237 9.93 -12.29 12.30
CA GLN A 237 10.32 -13.61 12.82
C GLN A 237 9.62 -13.96 14.14
N HIS A 238 9.13 -12.96 14.86
CA HIS A 238 8.46 -13.11 16.16
C HIS A 238 7.04 -12.54 16.12
N SER A 239 6.35 -12.68 14.98
CA SER A 239 5.05 -12.05 14.70
C SER A 239 3.91 -12.47 15.63
N ASN A 240 4.12 -13.49 16.45
CA ASN A 240 3.16 -14.07 17.38
C ASN A 240 3.39 -13.66 18.85
N SER A 241 4.47 -12.93 19.17
CA SER A 241 4.84 -12.65 20.57
C SER A 241 5.50 -11.28 20.73
N VAL A 242 4.80 -10.36 21.40
CA VAL A 242 5.35 -9.02 21.71
C VAL A 242 6.62 -9.10 22.56
N LYS A 243 6.67 -10.05 23.50
CA LYS A 243 7.84 -10.28 24.34
C LYS A 243 9.05 -10.66 23.48
N ASP A 244 8.87 -11.60 22.56
CA ASP A 244 9.97 -12.08 21.71
C ASP A 244 10.38 -11.06 20.67
N MET A 245 9.42 -10.30 20.09
CA MET A 245 9.73 -9.13 19.26
C MET A 245 10.60 -8.14 20.02
N ARG A 246 10.21 -7.78 21.26
CA ARG A 246 10.95 -6.84 22.09
C ARG A 246 12.36 -7.35 22.36
N ASN A 247 12.49 -8.61 22.77
CA ASN A 247 13.78 -9.25 23.00
C ASN A 247 14.67 -9.24 21.76
N ALA A 248 14.12 -9.58 20.59
CA ALA A 248 14.84 -9.58 19.33
C ALA A 248 15.27 -8.15 18.90
N VAL A 249 14.43 -7.14 19.13
CA VAL A 249 14.79 -5.73 18.88
C VAL A 249 15.94 -5.28 19.79
N TRP A 250 15.92 -5.66 21.06
CA TRP A 250 17.01 -5.38 22.00
C TRP A 250 18.27 -6.19 21.71
N ALA A 251 18.15 -7.42 21.20
CA ALA A 251 19.27 -8.21 20.73
C ALA A 251 20.09 -7.44 19.68
N ILE A 252 19.42 -6.76 18.74
CA ILE A 252 20.10 -5.92 17.74
C ILE A 252 20.89 -4.80 18.42
N TYR A 253 20.30 -4.11 19.39
CA TYR A 253 20.95 -3.01 20.10
C TYR A 253 22.22 -3.49 20.82
N PHE A 254 22.10 -4.55 21.63
CA PHE A 254 23.23 -5.08 22.40
C PHE A 254 24.30 -5.69 21.51
N HIS A 255 23.91 -6.41 20.45
CA HIS A 255 24.84 -6.97 19.47
C HIS A 255 25.70 -5.89 18.80
N MET A 256 25.10 -4.74 18.45
CA MET A 256 25.82 -3.62 17.82
C MET A 256 26.73 -2.86 18.78
N ARG A 257 26.46 -2.91 20.09
CA ARG A 257 27.32 -2.32 21.14
C ARG A 257 28.46 -3.24 21.56
N SER A 258 28.29 -4.55 21.38
CA SER A 258 29.19 -5.59 21.86
C SER A 258 30.64 -5.39 21.38
N THR A 259 31.58 -5.61 22.29
CA THR A 259 33.03 -5.58 22.03
C THR A 259 33.72 -6.82 22.59
N ASP A 260 34.99 -7.04 22.27
CA ASP A 260 35.76 -8.16 22.82
C ASP A 260 35.86 -8.10 24.36
N ASN A 261 35.95 -6.88 24.92
CA ASN A 261 36.03 -6.66 26.37
C ASN A 261 34.66 -6.69 27.06
N GLU A 262 33.58 -6.44 26.31
CA GLU A 262 32.20 -6.40 26.81
C GLU A 262 31.29 -7.14 25.81
N PRO A 263 31.29 -8.50 25.80
CA PRO A 263 30.45 -9.28 24.91
C PRO A 263 28.99 -9.27 25.37
N LEU A 264 28.10 -8.67 24.58
CA LEU A 264 26.69 -8.42 24.91
C LEU A 264 25.74 -9.22 24.01
N HIS A 265 25.74 -10.55 24.16
CA HIS A 265 24.96 -11.47 23.30
C HIS A 265 23.85 -12.25 24.01
N SER A 266 23.51 -11.91 25.26
CA SER A 266 22.52 -12.64 26.07
C SER A 266 21.11 -12.64 25.46
N PHE A 267 20.77 -11.63 24.66
CA PHE A 267 19.49 -11.55 23.94
C PHE A 267 19.54 -12.19 22.55
N CYS A 268 20.73 -12.56 22.05
CA CYS A 268 20.87 -13.23 20.77
C CYS A 268 20.50 -14.71 20.91
N PRO A 269 19.94 -15.35 19.86
CA PRO A 269 19.65 -16.78 19.91
C PRO A 269 20.94 -17.57 20.18
N ALA A 270 20.83 -18.65 20.95
CA ALA A 270 21.91 -19.59 21.21
C ALA A 270 21.99 -20.66 20.10
N GLY A 271 23.07 -21.44 20.09
CA GLY A 271 23.25 -22.58 19.19
C GLY A 271 23.94 -22.24 17.86
N GLU A 272 24.32 -23.30 17.14
CA GLU A 272 25.09 -23.20 15.89
C GLU A 272 24.29 -22.58 14.72
N THR A 273 22.96 -22.64 14.78
CA THR A 273 22.06 -22.03 13.78
C THR A 273 21.73 -20.57 14.11
N SER A 274 22.27 -20.02 15.20
CA SER A 274 22.11 -18.62 15.57
C SER A 274 22.64 -17.71 14.46
N TRP A 275 21.97 -16.60 14.17
CA TRP A 275 22.55 -15.57 13.30
C TRP A 275 23.72 -14.82 13.98
N CYS A 276 23.84 -14.92 15.31
CA CYS A 276 24.91 -14.30 16.07
C CYS A 276 26.18 -15.16 16.02
N LYS A 277 27.19 -14.68 15.30
CA LYS A 277 28.47 -15.41 15.15
C LYS A 277 29.21 -15.63 16.46
N TYR A 278 29.03 -14.75 17.45
CA TYR A 278 29.61 -14.96 18.77
C TYR A 278 28.95 -16.17 19.46
N ASN A 279 27.61 -16.24 19.49
CA ASN A 279 26.92 -17.39 20.08
C ASN A 279 27.15 -18.69 19.30
N GLN A 280 27.38 -18.62 17.97
CA GLN A 280 27.87 -19.76 17.21
C GLN A 280 29.26 -20.21 17.69
N ALA A 281 30.18 -19.27 17.90
CA ALA A 281 31.53 -19.57 18.40
C ALA A 281 31.50 -20.14 19.82
N VAL A 282 30.64 -19.62 20.70
CA VAL A 282 30.39 -20.19 22.04
C VAL A 282 29.90 -21.63 21.92
N SER A 283 28.93 -21.89 21.04
CA SER A 283 28.39 -23.25 20.84
C SER A 283 29.42 -24.23 20.30
N LYS A 284 30.39 -23.74 19.51
CA LYS A 284 31.49 -24.52 18.92
C LYS A 284 32.74 -24.59 19.80
N GLY A 285 32.74 -23.94 20.97
CA GLY A 285 33.91 -23.85 21.84
C GLY A 285 35.05 -22.97 21.30
N THR A 286 34.80 -22.11 20.31
CA THR A 286 35.82 -21.25 19.68
C THR A 286 35.69 -19.77 20.06
N ALA A 287 34.97 -19.45 21.15
CA ALA A 287 34.66 -18.08 21.55
C ALA A 287 35.91 -17.23 21.85
N GLU A 288 36.97 -17.84 22.38
CA GLU A 288 38.22 -17.15 22.73
C GLU A 288 38.94 -16.53 21.51
N THR A 289 38.74 -17.11 20.33
CA THR A 289 39.32 -16.62 19.06
C THR A 289 38.41 -15.65 18.32
N PHE A 290 37.21 -15.38 18.86
CA PHE A 290 36.24 -14.52 18.19
C PHE A 290 36.55 -13.05 18.46
N HIS A 291 36.72 -12.29 17.37
CA HIS A 291 36.86 -10.84 17.44
C HIS A 291 35.64 -10.13 16.88
N HIS A 292 35.08 -9.22 17.68
CA HIS A 292 33.97 -8.36 17.30
C HIS A 292 34.41 -7.38 16.22
N LYS A 293 33.64 -7.36 15.13
CA LYS A 293 33.83 -6.42 14.03
C LYS A 293 32.62 -5.51 13.95
N ASN A 294 32.85 -4.25 13.61
CA ASN A 294 31.80 -3.24 13.36
C ASN A 294 30.96 -2.83 14.58
N SER A 295 31.52 -2.92 15.79
CA SER A 295 30.89 -2.38 17.00
C SER A 295 30.73 -0.86 16.90
N LEU A 296 29.58 -0.34 17.30
CA LEU A 296 29.36 1.10 17.38
C LEU A 296 29.85 1.65 18.72
N PRO A 297 30.48 2.85 18.74
CA PRO A 297 30.94 3.46 19.98
C PRO A 297 29.79 3.66 20.98
N PRO A 298 30.03 3.48 22.30
CA PRO A 298 29.02 3.69 23.34
C PRO A 298 28.28 5.03 23.21
N ALA A 299 28.98 6.11 22.86
CA ALA A 299 28.37 7.42 22.66
C ALA A 299 27.30 7.44 21.58
N VAL A 300 27.51 6.72 20.47
CA VAL A 300 26.52 6.58 19.39
C VAL A 300 25.35 5.71 19.86
N MET A 301 25.65 4.62 20.57
CA MET A 301 24.64 3.69 21.08
C MET A 301 23.71 4.34 22.10
N ASP A 302 24.23 5.18 22.99
CA ASP A 302 23.44 5.93 23.96
C ASP A 302 22.56 6.96 23.25
N ALA A 303 23.08 7.65 22.23
CA ALA A 303 22.31 8.61 21.45
C ALA A 303 21.12 7.98 20.70
N ILE A 304 21.25 6.73 20.21
CA ILE A 304 20.17 6.04 19.48
C ILE A 304 19.25 5.22 20.38
N LYS A 305 19.64 4.94 21.64
CA LYS A 305 18.86 4.16 22.61
C LYS A 305 17.40 4.63 22.77
N PRO A 306 17.10 5.94 22.83
CA PRO A 306 15.71 6.40 22.92
C PRO A 306 14.84 5.96 21.73
N ILE A 307 15.42 5.83 20.54
CA ILE A 307 14.70 5.34 19.35
C ILE A 307 14.36 3.86 19.54
N PHE A 308 15.31 3.04 19.99
CA PHE A 308 15.06 1.63 20.32
C PHE A 308 14.01 1.46 21.41
N ASN A 309 14.07 2.24 22.50
CA ASN A 309 13.03 2.26 23.54
C ASN A 309 11.65 2.53 22.93
N SER A 310 11.53 3.60 22.14
CA SER A 310 10.24 4.01 21.55
C SER A 310 9.69 3.01 20.54
N LEU A 311 10.56 2.32 19.79
CA LEU A 311 10.18 1.37 18.74
C LEU A 311 10.05 -0.07 19.26
N SER A 312 10.44 -0.33 20.50
CA SER A 312 10.20 -1.60 21.20
C SER A 312 9.10 -1.49 22.28
N HIS A 313 8.32 -0.40 22.24
CA HIS A 313 7.21 -0.18 23.16
C HIS A 313 6.11 -1.23 22.94
N PRO A 314 5.56 -1.86 24.00
CA PRO A 314 4.57 -2.94 23.84
C PRO A 314 3.34 -2.53 23.04
N GLU A 315 2.83 -1.31 23.19
CA GLU A 315 1.69 -0.80 22.41
C GLU A 315 1.97 -0.72 20.90
N LEU A 316 3.20 -0.43 20.49
CA LEU A 316 3.56 -0.46 19.07
C LEU A 316 3.68 -1.90 18.60
N LEU A 317 4.35 -2.75 19.37
CA LEU A 317 4.60 -4.15 19.01
C LEU A 317 3.33 -5.00 18.99
N ASN A 318 2.36 -4.73 19.87
CA ASN A 318 1.02 -5.34 19.84
C ASN A 318 0.34 -5.10 18.48
N ARG A 319 0.48 -3.90 17.93
CA ARG A 319 -0.07 -3.56 16.61
C ARG A 319 0.71 -4.17 15.44
N CYS A 320 1.89 -4.76 15.70
CA CYS A 320 2.69 -5.47 14.70
C CYS A 320 2.44 -6.99 14.71
N LEU A 321 1.58 -7.50 15.59
CA LEU A 321 1.22 -8.93 15.62
C LEU A 321 0.65 -9.36 14.25
N GLY A 322 0.97 -10.60 13.86
CA GLY A 322 0.65 -11.14 12.52
C GLY A 322 1.58 -10.64 11.40
N ALA A 323 2.42 -9.64 11.66
CA ALA A 323 3.40 -9.08 10.73
C ALA A 323 2.84 -8.63 9.36
N TYR A 324 1.63 -8.08 9.37
CA TYR A 324 0.91 -7.64 8.18
C TYR A 324 1.65 -6.58 7.35
N THR A 325 1.36 -6.55 6.05
CA THR A 325 1.95 -5.59 5.10
C THR A 325 0.90 -5.05 4.12
N GLN A 326 1.17 -3.89 3.52
CA GLN A 326 0.31 -3.26 2.52
C GLN A 326 0.81 -3.45 1.08
N ASN A 327 1.71 -4.42 0.83
CA ASN A 327 2.30 -4.65 -0.49
C ASN A 327 1.24 -4.98 -1.55
N THR A 328 0.14 -5.62 -1.13
CA THR A 328 -0.98 -5.98 -1.98
C THR A 328 -1.70 -4.74 -2.54
N ASN A 329 -1.84 -3.68 -1.73
CA ASN A 329 -2.40 -2.40 -2.18
C ASN A 329 -1.52 -1.76 -3.26
N GLU A 330 -0.19 -1.73 -3.04
CA GLU A 330 0.75 -1.19 -4.04
C GLU A 330 0.66 -1.95 -5.38
N SER A 331 0.45 -3.27 -5.31
CA SER A 331 0.25 -4.14 -6.48
C SER A 331 -1.05 -3.79 -7.21
N LEU A 332 -2.18 -3.69 -6.49
CA LEU A 332 -3.49 -3.33 -7.06
C LEU A 332 -3.45 -1.93 -7.69
N ASN A 333 -2.91 -0.95 -6.97
CA ASN A 333 -2.73 0.42 -7.45
C ASN A 333 -1.97 0.44 -8.78
N SER A 334 -0.93 -0.39 -8.92
CA SER A 334 -0.20 -0.52 -10.17
C SER A 334 -1.06 -1.05 -11.32
N VAL A 335 -2.01 -1.96 -11.07
CA VAL A 335 -2.93 -2.48 -12.09
C VAL A 335 -3.93 -1.40 -12.52
N ILE A 336 -4.53 -0.69 -11.56
CA ILE A 336 -5.50 0.39 -11.81
C ILE A 336 -4.89 1.44 -12.74
N TRP A 337 -3.68 1.90 -12.40
CA TRP A 337 -3.01 2.94 -13.18
C TRP A 337 -2.32 2.42 -14.44
N GLN A 338 -2.20 1.11 -14.64
CA GLN A 338 -1.85 0.54 -15.94
C GLN A 338 -3.02 0.68 -16.94
N ILE A 339 -4.26 0.51 -16.47
CA ILE A 339 -5.48 0.63 -17.29
C ILE A 339 -5.88 2.10 -17.46
N CYS A 340 -5.68 2.93 -16.44
CA CYS A 340 -5.98 4.36 -16.45
C CYS A 340 -4.71 5.19 -16.18
N PRO A 341 -3.76 5.31 -17.12
CA PRO A 341 -2.44 5.95 -16.90
C PRO A 341 -2.52 7.35 -16.30
N LYS A 342 -1.79 7.64 -15.23
CA LYS A 342 -1.89 8.92 -14.48
C LYS A 342 -1.74 10.18 -15.35
N ILE A 343 -1.02 10.06 -16.46
CA ILE A 343 -0.78 11.11 -17.46
C ILE A 343 -1.97 11.41 -18.40
N SER A 344 -3.00 10.55 -18.43
CA SER A 344 -4.17 10.75 -19.29
C SER A 344 -5.25 11.59 -18.61
N GLY A 345 -5.84 12.53 -19.35
CA GLY A 345 -7.00 13.29 -18.92
C GLY A 345 -8.28 12.44 -18.90
N SER A 346 -8.41 11.57 -17.92
CA SER A 346 -9.55 10.65 -17.78
C SER A 346 -10.57 11.15 -16.76
N GLY A 347 -11.86 11.03 -17.09
CA GLY A 347 -12.95 11.32 -16.16
C GLY A 347 -13.22 10.15 -15.20
N ARG A 348 -14.06 10.38 -14.18
CA ARG A 348 -14.41 9.39 -13.16
C ARG A 348 -14.85 8.05 -13.73
N ARG A 349 -15.74 8.02 -14.73
CA ARG A 349 -16.24 6.75 -15.32
C ARG A 349 -15.12 5.87 -15.85
N ILE A 350 -14.10 6.46 -16.47
CA ILE A 350 -12.94 5.71 -16.96
C ILE A 350 -12.10 5.18 -15.80
N ALA A 351 -11.96 5.96 -14.71
CA ALA A 351 -11.33 5.47 -13.50
C ALA A 351 -12.13 4.33 -12.86
N GLU A 352 -13.47 4.40 -12.82
CA GLU A 352 -14.32 3.31 -12.32
C GLU A 352 -14.19 2.03 -13.15
N ILE A 353 -14.24 2.13 -14.48
CA ILE A 353 -13.97 0.97 -15.36
C ILE A 353 -12.61 0.35 -15.02
N ALA A 354 -11.56 1.17 -14.92
CA ALA A 354 -10.22 0.69 -14.59
C ALA A 354 -10.15 0.04 -13.21
N VAL A 355 -10.85 0.58 -12.21
CA VAL A 355 -10.91 0.00 -10.87
C VAL A 355 -11.63 -1.34 -10.89
N TYR A 356 -12.83 -1.42 -11.47
CA TYR A 356 -13.60 -2.66 -11.52
C TYR A 356 -12.90 -3.75 -12.36
N GLU A 357 -12.32 -3.40 -13.51
CA GLU A 357 -11.51 -4.34 -14.29
C GLU A 357 -10.26 -4.79 -13.51
N SER A 358 -9.65 -3.90 -12.71
CA SER A 358 -8.52 -4.26 -11.86
C SER A 358 -8.92 -5.20 -10.74
N VAL A 359 -10.05 -4.98 -10.07
CA VAL A 359 -10.60 -5.85 -9.03
C VAL A 359 -10.77 -7.27 -9.58
N VAL A 360 -11.50 -7.40 -10.68
CA VAL A 360 -11.76 -8.70 -11.33
C VAL A 360 -10.45 -9.36 -11.73
N ARG A 361 -9.52 -8.60 -12.33
CA ARG A 361 -8.22 -9.13 -12.74
C ARG A 361 -7.34 -9.55 -11.56
N PHE A 362 -7.45 -8.86 -10.43
CA PHE A 362 -6.66 -9.11 -9.23
C PHE A 362 -7.15 -10.36 -8.51
N ASN A 363 -8.47 -10.49 -8.33
CA ASN A 363 -9.10 -11.58 -7.59
C ASN A 363 -9.20 -12.87 -8.41
N GLU A 364 -9.62 -12.79 -9.69
CA GLU A 364 -9.93 -13.95 -10.53
C GLU A 364 -8.88 -14.18 -11.64
N GLY A 365 -7.84 -13.36 -11.70
CA GLY A 365 -6.87 -13.37 -12.81
C GLY A 365 -7.46 -12.82 -14.10
N ARG A 366 -6.76 -13.03 -15.22
CA ARG A 366 -7.24 -12.59 -16.54
C ARG A 366 -8.52 -13.30 -16.95
N LEU A 367 -8.74 -14.54 -16.49
CA LEU A 367 -9.99 -15.26 -16.77
C LEU A 367 -11.24 -14.50 -16.34
N GLY A 368 -11.22 -13.77 -15.22
CA GLY A 368 -12.37 -12.96 -14.80
C GLY A 368 -12.80 -11.89 -15.82
N ARG A 369 -11.90 -11.45 -16.72
CA ARG A 369 -12.27 -10.54 -17.83
C ARG A 369 -13.30 -11.17 -18.76
N LEU A 370 -13.30 -12.50 -18.89
CA LEU A 370 -14.26 -13.22 -19.69
C LEU A 370 -15.67 -13.08 -19.10
N ASP A 371 -15.81 -12.98 -17.78
CA ASP A 371 -17.13 -12.78 -17.16
C ASP A 371 -17.66 -11.37 -17.44
N ILE A 372 -16.80 -10.35 -17.51
CA ILE A 372 -17.18 -9.00 -18.00
C ILE A 372 -17.64 -9.08 -19.47
N MET A 373 -16.97 -9.89 -20.29
CA MET A 373 -17.37 -10.07 -21.70
C MET A 373 -18.71 -10.79 -21.83
N LYS A 374 -18.99 -11.79 -20.98
CA LYS A 374 -20.30 -12.47 -20.92
C LYS A 374 -21.40 -11.50 -20.52
N GLU A 375 -21.17 -10.68 -19.49
CA GLU A 375 -22.10 -9.65 -19.03
C GLU A 375 -22.37 -8.59 -20.11
N LEU A 376 -21.43 -8.39 -21.04
CA LEU A 376 -21.60 -7.53 -22.22
C LEU A 376 -22.23 -8.25 -23.43
N GLU A 377 -22.62 -9.52 -23.27
CA GLU A 377 -23.18 -10.38 -24.32
C GLU A 377 -22.24 -10.55 -25.52
N LEU A 378 -20.93 -10.51 -25.28
CA LEU A 378 -19.93 -10.72 -26.31
C LEU A 378 -19.70 -12.22 -26.53
N CYS A 379 -19.55 -12.62 -27.79
CA CYS A 379 -19.17 -13.97 -28.14
C CYS A 379 -17.72 -14.26 -27.69
N ILE A 380 -17.55 -15.28 -26.85
CA ILE A 380 -16.24 -15.69 -26.32
C ILE A 380 -15.79 -16.96 -27.05
N SER A 381 -14.74 -16.83 -27.85
CA SER A 381 -14.16 -17.99 -28.54
C SER A 381 -13.28 -18.83 -27.61
N ASN A 382 -13.14 -20.13 -27.93
CA ASN A 382 -12.19 -21.02 -27.26
C ASN A 382 -10.75 -20.48 -27.30
N ASN A 383 -10.39 -19.75 -28.37
CA ASN A 383 -9.09 -19.08 -28.50
C ASN A 383 -8.92 -17.97 -27.46
N ALA A 384 -9.95 -17.17 -27.20
CA ALA A 384 -9.91 -16.16 -26.16
C ALA A 384 -9.70 -16.80 -24.77
N ILE A 385 -10.43 -17.88 -24.46
CA ILE A 385 -10.29 -18.65 -23.22
C ILE A 385 -8.86 -19.17 -23.06
N SER A 386 -8.34 -19.86 -24.08
CA SER A 386 -6.98 -20.44 -24.08
C SER A 386 -5.90 -19.36 -23.92
N SER A 387 -6.06 -18.22 -24.60
CA SER A 387 -5.14 -17.09 -24.49
C SER A 387 -5.10 -16.50 -23.07
N HIS A 388 -6.25 -16.33 -22.43
CA HIS A 388 -6.34 -15.82 -21.06
C HIS A 388 -5.74 -16.82 -20.05
N LYS A 389 -6.03 -18.12 -20.18
CA LYS A 389 -5.40 -19.19 -19.38
C LYS A 389 -3.87 -19.15 -19.49
N LYS A 390 -3.34 -19.13 -20.71
CA LYS A 390 -1.87 -19.04 -20.96
C LYS A 390 -1.26 -17.78 -20.36
N ALA A 391 -1.98 -16.66 -20.41
CA ALA A 391 -1.51 -15.41 -19.84
C ALA A 391 -1.46 -15.44 -18.29
N ASP A 392 -2.42 -16.08 -17.63
CA ASP A 392 -2.39 -16.30 -16.18
C ASP A 392 -1.28 -17.25 -15.75
N ILE A 393 -1.09 -18.37 -16.46
CA ILE A 393 0.03 -19.30 -16.20
C ILE A 393 1.37 -18.55 -16.30
N ARG A 394 1.56 -17.73 -17.34
CA ARG A 394 2.77 -16.91 -17.50
C ARG A 394 2.96 -15.91 -16.36
N ARG A 395 1.87 -15.28 -15.91
CA ARG A 395 1.89 -14.33 -14.78
C ARG A 395 2.35 -15.01 -13.49
N ILE A 396 1.81 -16.19 -13.17
CA ILE A 396 2.17 -16.97 -11.98
C ILE A 396 3.65 -17.37 -12.05
N LYS A 397 4.07 -18.02 -13.16
CA LYS A 397 5.49 -18.39 -13.37
C LYS A 397 6.45 -17.20 -13.24
N GLN A 398 6.06 -16.04 -13.76
CA GLN A 398 6.86 -14.83 -13.63
C GLN A 398 6.88 -14.31 -12.19
N GLY A 399 5.78 -14.42 -11.46
CA GLY A 399 5.69 -14.13 -10.02
C GLY A 399 6.65 -15.01 -9.22
N ASP A 400 6.57 -16.33 -9.40
CA ASP A 400 7.41 -17.31 -8.70
C ASP A 400 8.88 -17.08 -9.00
N ARG A 401 9.24 -16.89 -10.27
CA ARG A 401 10.60 -16.54 -10.67
C ARG A 401 11.07 -15.27 -9.98
N ARG A 402 10.23 -14.23 -9.86
CA ARG A 402 10.60 -12.97 -9.19
C ARG A 402 10.74 -13.12 -7.68
N ALA A 403 9.95 -14.00 -7.07
CA ALA A 403 10.08 -14.37 -5.66
C ALA A 403 11.40 -15.12 -5.42
N GLN A 404 11.73 -16.10 -6.28
CA GLN A 404 12.97 -16.88 -6.24
C GLN A 404 14.23 -16.07 -6.59
N GLN A 405 14.14 -15.10 -7.51
CA GLN A 405 15.26 -14.25 -7.91
C GLN A 405 15.58 -13.22 -6.79
N ASN A 406 16.23 -13.72 -5.75
CA ASN A 406 16.66 -13.04 -4.54
C ASN A 406 17.97 -12.25 -4.69
N THR A 407 18.51 -12.03 -5.90
CA THR A 407 19.63 -11.10 -6.02
C THR A 407 19.13 -9.68 -5.73
N ILE A 408 19.55 -9.17 -4.56
CA ILE A 408 19.34 -7.81 -4.08
C ILE A 408 19.63 -6.80 -5.21
N GLU A 409 20.65 -7.07 -6.04
CA GLU A 409 21.05 -6.28 -7.20
C GLU A 409 19.94 -6.15 -8.26
N LYS A 410 19.39 -7.26 -8.76
CA LYS A 410 18.29 -7.22 -9.74
C LYS A 410 17.04 -6.54 -9.18
N ARG A 411 16.80 -6.60 -7.87
CA ARG A 411 15.70 -5.85 -7.22
C ARG A 411 16.03 -4.35 -7.13
N ARG A 412 17.27 -3.98 -6.81
CA ARG A 412 17.75 -2.59 -6.75
C ARG A 412 17.75 -1.93 -8.13
N GLU A 413 18.21 -2.61 -9.18
CA GLU A 413 18.18 -2.11 -10.56
C GLU A 413 16.76 -1.81 -11.03
N ARG A 414 15.83 -2.73 -10.81
CA ARG A 414 14.41 -2.52 -11.14
C ARG A 414 13.81 -1.34 -10.40
N ARG A 415 14.12 -1.18 -9.10
CA ARG A 415 13.69 -0.01 -8.32
C ARG A 415 14.29 1.30 -8.86
N ARG A 416 15.58 1.31 -9.22
CA ARG A 416 16.24 2.48 -9.83
C ARG A 416 15.63 2.85 -11.18
N ALA A 417 15.38 1.86 -12.05
CA ALA A 417 14.75 2.08 -13.34
C ALA A 417 13.33 2.66 -13.18
N LYS A 418 12.53 2.10 -12.27
CA LYS A 418 11.19 2.62 -11.95
C LYS A 418 11.27 4.06 -11.41
N ALA A 419 12.17 4.32 -10.46
CA ALA A 419 12.36 5.65 -9.87
C ALA A 419 12.78 6.70 -10.92
N LEU A 420 13.61 6.32 -11.90
CA LEU A 420 14.01 7.23 -12.99
C LEU A 420 12.81 7.61 -13.87
N VAL A 421 11.97 6.64 -14.23
CA VAL A 421 10.74 6.89 -15.00
C VAL A 421 9.79 7.77 -14.18
N ASP A 422 9.59 7.43 -12.90
CA ASP A 422 8.73 8.18 -11.99
C ASP A 422 9.22 9.61 -11.78
N SER A 423 10.54 9.84 -11.70
CA SER A 423 11.12 11.17 -11.59
C SER A 423 10.92 12.00 -12.86
N LYS A 424 11.12 11.41 -14.04
CA LYS A 424 10.88 12.08 -15.32
C LYS A 424 9.41 12.50 -15.46
N LEU A 425 8.48 11.62 -15.07
CA LEU A 425 7.04 11.93 -15.07
C LEU A 425 6.70 13.02 -14.04
N SER A 426 7.26 12.95 -12.83
CA SER A 426 7.06 13.96 -11.79
C SER A 426 7.54 15.34 -12.21
N LYS A 427 8.69 15.46 -12.88
CA LYS A 427 9.21 16.74 -13.40
C LYS A 427 8.27 17.37 -14.43
N LYS A 428 7.50 16.56 -15.16
CA LYS A 428 6.48 17.02 -16.11
C LYS A 428 5.19 17.47 -15.42
N GLU A 429 4.90 16.94 -14.23
CA GLU A 429 3.68 17.23 -13.45
C GLU A 429 3.83 18.40 -12.45
N GLY A 430 5.06 18.82 -12.12
CA GLY A 430 5.33 19.92 -11.18
C GLY A 430 5.52 19.46 -9.72
N LEU A 431 5.51 20.41 -8.76
CA LEU A 431 5.71 20.15 -7.33
C LEU A 431 4.65 19.18 -6.77
N THR A 432 5.07 17.98 -6.37
CA THR A 432 4.22 16.95 -5.74
C THR A 432 5.02 16.19 -4.65
N TYR A 433 4.29 15.60 -3.69
CA TYR A 433 4.66 14.95 -2.41
C TYR A 433 6.06 14.29 -2.24
N GLU A 434 6.61 14.35 -1.01
CA GLU A 434 7.62 13.43 -0.45
C GLU A 434 7.02 12.52 0.63
N ALA A 435 7.32 11.21 0.58
CA ALA A 435 6.93 10.23 1.60
C ALA A 435 7.37 10.62 3.02
N GLY A 436 6.43 10.93 3.90
CA GLY A 436 6.71 11.35 5.29
C GLY A 436 7.00 12.84 5.46
N GLY A 437 6.61 13.68 4.50
CA GLY A 437 6.62 15.13 4.62
C GLY A 437 5.45 15.65 5.44
N PHE A 438 5.54 15.48 6.76
CA PHE A 438 4.90 16.35 7.76
C PHE A 438 5.93 16.74 8.82
#